data_AF-A0A8R2D274-F1
#
_entry.id   AF-A0A8R2D274-F1
#
_cell.length_a   1.000
_cell.length_b   1.000
_cell.length_c   1.000
_cell.angle_alpha   90.00
_cell.angle_beta   90.00
_cell.angle_gamma   90.00
#
_symmetry.space_group_name_H-M   'P 1'
#
loop_
_entity.id
_entity.type
_entity.pdbx_description
1 polymer ?
#
loop_
_entity_poly.entity_id
_entity_poly.type
_entity_poly.pdbx_seq_one_letter_code
_entity_poly.pdbx_strand_id
1 'polypeptide(L)'
;MNLQKENTSSSEDDDSDKDAGFIPNKNKKAKFSYGTAERRMLPLILSWASTAHKMQGTTVDYAVVYLGWKLLVQGQAYVIISRVRSLDGLRIEELDASKITGKTCCNVDALDEIERIRQHL
;
A
#
# COMPACT_ATOMS: atom_id res chain seq x y z
N MET A 1 8.89 43.52 -46.95
CA MET A 1 9.64 42.26 -46.75
C MET A 1 9.71 42.04 -45.24
N ASN A 2 9.16 40.92 -44.76
CA ASN A 2 8.92 40.58 -43.35
C ASN A 2 10.20 40.32 -42.53
N LEU A 3 9.97 40.16 -41.21
CA LEU A 3 10.78 39.51 -40.14
C LEU A 3 11.38 40.53 -39.15
N GLN A 4 11.28 40.45 -37.81
CA GLN A 4 10.97 39.37 -36.86
C GLN A 4 10.37 39.92 -35.55
N LYS A 5 9.71 39.04 -34.77
CA LYS A 5 9.27 39.21 -33.37
C LYS A 5 10.35 38.70 -32.42
N GLU A 6 10.49 39.32 -31.24
CA GLU A 6 10.87 38.68 -29.96
C GLU A 6 10.21 39.46 -28.81
N ASN A 7 9.63 38.77 -27.82
CA ASN A 7 9.28 39.35 -26.53
C ASN A 7 9.32 38.24 -25.45
N THR A 8 10.05 38.50 -24.37
CA THR A 8 10.10 37.73 -23.12
C THR A 8 10.31 38.69 -21.95
N SER A 9 9.47 38.62 -20.91
CA SER A 9 9.64 39.10 -19.51
C SER A 9 8.26 38.96 -18.82
N SER A 10 8.03 38.11 -17.81
CA SER A 10 8.49 38.07 -16.40
C SER A 10 7.77 39.07 -15.46
N SER A 11 6.93 38.50 -14.56
CA SER A 11 6.61 38.79 -13.13
C SER A 11 6.31 40.22 -12.60
N GLU A 12 5.31 40.35 -11.72
CA GLU A 12 5.41 40.93 -10.34
C GLU A 12 4.06 40.90 -9.56
N ASP A 13 4.15 40.59 -8.26
CA ASP A 13 3.09 40.50 -7.22
C ASP A 13 2.77 41.88 -6.59
N ASP A 14 1.63 42.06 -5.89
CA ASP A 14 1.57 42.81 -4.61
C ASP A 14 0.17 42.84 -3.93
N ASP A 15 0.21 42.71 -2.59
CA ASP A 15 -0.86 42.64 -1.58
C ASP A 15 -1.44 44.02 -1.17
N SER A 16 -2.73 44.06 -0.79
CA SER A 16 -3.22 45.05 0.21
C SER A 16 -4.53 44.61 0.90
N ASP A 17 -4.44 44.29 2.19
CA ASP A 17 -5.56 44.09 3.13
C ASP A 17 -6.16 45.44 3.60
N LYS A 18 -7.49 45.56 3.66
CA LYS A 18 -8.19 46.57 4.48
C LYS A 18 -9.35 45.96 5.29
N ASP A 19 -9.33 46.36 6.55
CA ASP A 19 -10.12 45.95 7.71
C ASP A 19 -11.64 46.20 7.56
N ALA A 20 -12.45 45.16 7.77
CA ALA A 20 -13.90 45.25 7.91
C ALA A 20 -14.41 44.25 8.96
N GLY A 21 -14.70 44.75 10.16
CA GLY A 21 -15.69 44.29 11.14
C GLY A 21 -15.92 42.78 11.33
N PHE A 22 -15.42 42.22 12.43
CA PHE A 22 -15.67 40.84 12.82
C PHE A 22 -17.09 40.66 13.43
N ILE A 23 -18.06 40.29 12.59
CA ILE A 23 -19.29 39.61 13.07
C ILE A 23 -19.02 38.11 13.06
N PRO A 24 -19.03 37.39 14.21
CA PRO A 24 -18.76 35.96 14.22
C PRO A 24 -19.93 35.20 13.60
N ASN A 25 -19.79 34.81 12.33
CA ASN A 25 -20.69 33.86 11.70
C ASN A 25 -20.54 32.49 12.38
N LYS A 26 -21.66 31.98 12.94
CA LYS A 26 -21.78 30.72 13.71
C LYS A 26 -21.54 29.43 12.89
N ASN A 27 -20.96 29.50 11.69
CA ASN A 27 -20.76 28.35 10.79
C ASN A 27 -19.31 28.12 10.33
N LYS A 28 -18.30 28.58 11.07
CA LYS A 28 -16.92 28.18 10.77
C LYS A 28 -16.64 26.79 11.36
N LYS A 29 -16.72 25.75 10.53
CA LYS A 29 -16.09 24.46 10.83
C LYS A 29 -14.60 24.73 11.11
N ALA A 30 -14.10 24.26 12.26
CA ALA A 30 -12.69 24.35 12.57
C ALA A 30 -11.88 23.67 11.45
N LYS A 31 -11.08 24.44 10.71
CA LYS A 31 -10.09 23.91 9.76
C LYS A 31 -8.97 23.30 10.59
N PHE A 32 -8.99 21.99 10.82
CA PHE A 32 -7.82 21.26 11.26
C PHE A 32 -6.80 21.27 10.12
N SER A 33 -5.80 22.14 10.20
CA SER A 33 -4.63 22.10 9.32
C SER A 33 -3.67 21.05 9.89
N TYR A 34 -3.67 19.86 9.29
CA TYR A 34 -2.60 18.89 9.53
C TYR A 34 -1.35 19.45 8.84
N GLY A 35 -0.39 19.94 9.61
CA GLY A 35 0.88 20.44 9.06
C GLY A 35 1.66 19.36 8.30
N THR A 36 2.72 19.76 7.61
CA THR A 36 3.64 18.84 6.91
C THR A 36 4.43 18.00 7.92
N ALA A 37 4.45 16.68 7.77
CA ALA A 37 5.25 15.77 8.58
C ALA A 37 6.41 15.18 7.76
N GLU A 38 7.65 15.42 8.20
CA GLU A 38 8.86 14.88 7.57
C GLU A 38 9.58 13.92 8.53
N ARG A 39 10.14 12.82 7.99
CA ARG A 39 10.95 11.85 8.74
C ARG A 39 12.28 11.62 8.03
N ARG A 40 13.40 11.85 8.74
CA ARG A 40 14.76 11.52 8.27
C ARG A 40 15.27 10.32 9.04
N MET A 41 15.54 9.22 8.33
CA MET A 41 16.14 8.00 8.90
C MET A 41 16.99 7.31 7.84
N LEU A 42 17.95 6.48 8.28
CA LEU A 42 18.60 5.55 7.37
C LEU A 42 17.57 4.52 6.88
N PRO A 43 17.56 4.14 5.60
CA PRO A 43 16.61 3.18 5.04
C PRO A 43 17.00 1.74 5.40
N LEU A 44 17.16 1.47 6.69
CA LEU A 44 17.56 0.18 7.24
C LEU A 44 16.51 -0.30 8.23
N ILE A 45 16.13 -1.57 8.11
CA ILE A 45 15.23 -2.26 9.02
C ILE A 45 15.80 -3.63 9.35
N LEU A 46 15.54 -4.12 10.57
CA LEU A 46 15.87 -5.50 10.94
C LEU A 46 14.93 -6.45 10.19
N SER A 47 15.50 -7.33 9.35
CA SER A 47 14.74 -8.18 8.44
C SER A 47 14.84 -9.68 8.76
N TRP A 48 15.20 -10.04 10.00
CA TRP A 48 15.25 -11.45 10.41
C TRP A 48 13.88 -12.12 10.45
N ALA A 49 12.85 -11.37 10.85
CA ALA A 49 11.47 -11.82 10.82
C ALA A 49 10.58 -10.68 10.34
N SER A 50 9.74 -10.97 9.35
CA SER A 50 8.79 -10.03 8.78
C SER A 50 7.40 -10.65 8.80
N THR A 51 6.39 -9.82 9.04
CA THR A 51 5.00 -10.26 8.97
C THR A 51 4.57 -10.41 7.51
N ALA A 52 3.64 -11.33 7.25
CA ALA A 52 3.09 -11.59 5.93
C ALA A 52 2.63 -10.31 5.19
N HIS A 53 2.00 -9.39 5.92
CA HIS A 53 1.52 -8.11 5.38
C HIS A 53 2.64 -7.19 4.89
N LYS A 54 3.83 -7.23 5.52
CA LYS A 54 4.98 -6.43 5.08
C LYS A 54 5.72 -7.05 3.89
N MET A 55 5.53 -8.34 3.66
CA MET A 55 6.16 -9.10 2.58
C MET A 55 5.43 -8.95 1.25
N GLN A 56 4.27 -8.30 1.23
CA GLN A 56 3.50 -8.11 0.00
C GLN A 56 4.32 -7.33 -1.04
N GLY A 57 4.46 -7.89 -2.25
CA GLY A 57 5.26 -7.29 -3.31
C GLY A 57 6.78 -7.46 -3.17
N THR A 58 7.26 -8.14 -2.12
CA THR A 58 8.68 -8.47 -1.95
C THR A 58 8.96 -9.86 -2.50
N THR A 59 10.17 -10.07 -3.04
CA THR A 59 10.66 -11.39 -3.45
C THR A 59 11.90 -11.72 -2.63
N VAL A 60 11.96 -12.96 -2.13
CA VAL A 60 13.06 -13.44 -1.30
C VAL A 60 13.61 -14.75 -1.83
N ASP A 61 14.89 -14.99 -1.54
CA ASP A 61 15.61 -16.17 -2.02
C ASP A 61 15.44 -17.33 -1.06
N TYR A 62 15.51 -17.02 0.23
CA TYR A 62 15.41 -17.97 1.32
C TYR A 62 14.41 -17.46 2.35
N ALA A 63 13.51 -18.33 2.79
CA ALA A 63 12.57 -18.01 3.86
C ALA A 63 12.22 -19.24 4.69
N VAL A 64 12.08 -19.01 6.00
CA VAL A 64 11.43 -19.94 6.91
C VAL A 64 10.01 -19.42 7.15
N VAL A 65 9.00 -20.23 6.80
CA VAL A 65 7.59 -19.85 6.87
C VAL A 65 6.88 -20.74 7.87
N TYR A 66 6.29 -20.13 8.89
CA TYR A 66 5.46 -20.82 9.86
C TYR A 66 4.00 -20.89 9.39
N LEU A 67 3.42 -22.08 9.24
CA LEU A 67 2.06 -22.31 8.75
C LEU A 67 1.16 -23.01 9.78
N GLY A 68 1.37 -22.72 11.06
CA GLY A 68 0.64 -23.36 12.16
C GLY A 68 -0.81 -22.91 12.30
N TRP A 69 -1.53 -23.60 13.19
CA TRP A 69 -3.00 -23.53 13.35
C TRP A 69 -3.58 -22.15 13.70
N LYS A 70 -2.77 -21.23 14.23
CA LYS A 70 -3.23 -19.97 14.85
C LYS A 70 -3.16 -18.73 13.96
N LEU A 71 -2.45 -18.77 12.83
CA LEU A 71 -1.89 -17.54 12.25
C LEU A 71 -2.29 -17.21 10.80
N LEU A 72 -3.16 -17.99 10.17
CA LEU A 72 -3.46 -17.83 8.74
C LEU A 72 -4.88 -17.32 8.49
N VAL A 73 -4.97 -16.09 7.97
CA VAL A 73 -6.17 -15.60 7.27
C VAL A 73 -6.22 -16.26 5.89
N GLN A 74 -7.43 -16.43 5.33
CA GLN A 74 -7.63 -16.98 3.99
C GLN A 74 -6.71 -16.30 2.96
N GLY A 75 -6.04 -17.10 2.13
CA GLY A 75 -5.13 -16.62 1.09
C GLY A 75 -3.75 -16.15 1.56
N GLN A 76 -3.50 -15.92 2.86
CA GLN A 76 -2.19 -15.43 3.32
C GLN A 76 -1.06 -16.46 3.15
N ALA A 77 -1.35 -17.75 3.34
CA ALA A 77 -0.36 -18.81 3.12
C ALA A 77 0.18 -18.78 1.69
N TYR A 78 -0.72 -18.61 0.70
CA TYR A 78 -0.33 -18.45 -0.70
C TYR A 78 0.51 -17.19 -0.92
N VAL A 79 0.11 -16.06 -0.34
CA VAL A 79 0.87 -14.80 -0.47
C VAL A 79 2.30 -14.98 0.04
N ILE A 80 2.50 -15.62 1.19
CA ILE A 80 3.83 -15.78 1.79
C ILE A 80 4.69 -16.75 0.96
N ILE A 81 4.13 -17.92 0.62
CA ILE A 81 4.86 -18.95 -0.14
C ILE A 81 5.26 -18.43 -1.52
N SER A 82 4.37 -17.69 -2.19
CA SER A 82 4.63 -17.10 -3.51
C SER A 82 5.73 -16.03 -3.52
N ARG A 83 6.24 -15.60 -2.36
CA ARG A 83 7.39 -14.67 -2.29
C ARG A 83 8.74 -15.36 -2.50
N VAL A 84 8.83 -16.67 -2.30
CA VAL A 84 10.09 -17.40 -2.40
C VAL A 84 10.32 -17.83 -3.84
N ARG A 85 11.52 -17.54 -4.39
CA ARG A 85 11.83 -17.79 -5.81
C ARG A 85 11.99 -19.27 -6.16
N SER A 86 12.46 -20.09 -5.21
CA SER A 86 12.73 -21.51 -5.41
C SER A 86 12.23 -22.33 -4.24
N LEU A 87 11.88 -23.59 -4.50
CA LEU A 87 11.49 -24.54 -3.46
C LEU A 87 12.67 -24.89 -2.55
N ASP A 88 13.90 -24.93 -3.08
CA ASP A 88 15.13 -25.16 -2.30
C ASP A 88 15.37 -24.06 -1.25
N GLY A 89 14.89 -22.85 -1.52
CA GLY A 89 14.96 -21.71 -0.61
C GLY A 89 13.83 -21.66 0.42
N LEU A 90 12.85 -22.55 0.34
CA LEU A 90 11.67 -22.53 1.19
C LEU A 90 11.75 -23.61 2.27
N ARG A 91 11.67 -23.18 3.54
CA ARG A 91 11.48 -24.09 4.67
C ARG A 91 10.16 -23.79 5.34
N ILE A 92 9.28 -24.78 5.44
CA ILE A 92 8.00 -24.66 6.14
C ILE A 92 8.14 -25.27 7.54
N GLU A 93 7.76 -24.49 8.55
CA GLU A 93 7.61 -24.94 9.94
C GLU A 93 6.13 -25.08 10.29
N GLU A 94 5.78 -26.18 10.97
CA GLU A 94 4.43 -26.52 11.41
C GLU A 94 3.37 -26.31 10.32
N LEU A 95 3.06 -27.35 9.54
CA LEU A 95 2.04 -27.28 8.49
C LEU A 95 0.71 -27.87 8.97
N ASP A 96 -0.29 -27.03 9.21
CA ASP A 96 -1.68 -27.49 9.31
C ASP A 96 -2.34 -27.46 7.92
N ALA A 97 -2.21 -28.57 7.19
CA ALA A 97 -2.74 -28.70 5.83
C ALA A 97 -4.25 -28.44 5.76
N SER A 98 -5.00 -28.71 6.83
CA SER A 98 -6.46 -28.53 6.89
C SER A 98 -6.90 -27.09 6.64
N LYS A 99 -6.03 -26.11 6.94
CA LYS A 99 -6.32 -24.68 6.70
C LYS A 99 -6.08 -24.25 5.25
N ILE A 100 -5.25 -24.98 4.52
CA ILE A 100 -4.92 -24.70 3.12
C ILE A 100 -5.83 -25.51 2.18
N THR A 101 -6.13 -26.75 2.53
CA THR A 101 -6.95 -27.66 1.71
C THR A 101 -8.40 -27.76 2.17
N GLY A 102 -8.75 -27.13 3.30
CA GLY A 102 -10.10 -27.17 3.85
C GLY A 102 -11.12 -26.39 3.02
N LYS A 103 -12.41 -26.72 3.24
CA LYS A 103 -13.57 -26.16 2.52
C LYS A 103 -13.68 -24.62 2.57
N THR A 104 -13.02 -23.97 3.51
CA THR A 104 -13.09 -22.51 3.75
C THR A 104 -11.71 -21.85 3.65
N CYS A 105 -10.74 -22.45 2.95
CA CYS A 105 -9.37 -21.93 2.84
C CYS A 105 -9.26 -20.65 1.98
N CYS A 106 -10.25 -20.42 1.14
CA CYS A 106 -10.33 -19.32 0.20
C CYS A 106 -11.66 -18.57 0.37
N ASN A 107 -11.63 -17.28 0.01
CA ASN A 107 -12.84 -16.48 -0.07
C ASN A 107 -13.65 -16.94 -1.29
N VAL A 108 -14.86 -17.44 -1.06
CA VAL A 108 -15.75 -17.96 -2.11
C VAL A 108 -16.20 -16.87 -3.08
N ASP A 109 -16.44 -15.64 -2.60
CA ASP A 109 -16.83 -14.51 -3.44
C ASP A 109 -15.72 -14.15 -4.44
N ALA A 110 -14.46 -14.29 -4.01
CA ALA A 110 -13.31 -14.07 -4.87
C ALA A 110 -13.16 -15.15 -5.94
N LEU A 111 -13.52 -16.40 -5.62
CA LEU A 111 -13.52 -17.50 -6.59
C LEU A 111 -14.63 -17.32 -7.63
N ASP A 112 -15.83 -16.98 -7.19
CA ASP A 112 -16.97 -16.74 -8.09
C ASP A 112 -16.66 -15.58 -9.06
N GLU A 113 -16.00 -14.53 -8.57
CA GLU A 113 -15.57 -13.42 -9.42
C GLU A 113 -14.49 -13.81 -10.43
N ILE A 114 -13.50 -14.62 -10.02
CA ILE A 114 -12.49 -15.16 -10.94
C ILE A 114 -13.15 -16.02 -12.02
N GLU A 115 -14.10 -16.87 -11.65
CA GLU A 115 -14.83 -17.72 -12.58
C GLU A 115 -15.71 -16.90 -13.52
N ARG A 116 -16.37 -15.85 -13.01
CA ARG A 116 -17.10 -14.87 -13.83
C ARG A 116 -16.18 -14.23 -14.87
N ILE A 117 -14.98 -13.80 -14.48
CA ILE A 117 -14.01 -13.19 -15.40
C ILE A 117 -13.53 -14.21 -16.44
N ARG A 118 -13.24 -15.44 -16.02
CA ARG A 118 -12.77 -16.52 -16.91
C ARG A 118 -13.77 -16.86 -18.02
N GLN A 119 -15.07 -16.74 -17.74
CA GLN A 119 -16.14 -17.01 -18.71
C GLN A 119 -16.39 -15.86 -19.71
N HIS A 120 -15.90 -14.65 -19.43
CA HIS A 120 -16.05 -13.46 -20.29
C HIS A 120 -14.75 -13.08 -21.02
N LEU A 121 -13.75 -13.96 -21.02
CA LEU A 121 -12.52 -13.92 -21.82
C LEU A 121 -12.64 -14.87 -23.00
#